data_AF-E3N0H2-F1
#
_entry.id   AF-E3N0H2-F1
#
_cell.length_a   1.000
_cell.length_b   1.000
_cell.length_c   1.000
_cell.angle_alpha   90.00
_cell.angle_beta   90.00
_cell.angle_gamma   90.00
#
_symmetry.space_group_name_H-M   'P 1'
#
loop_
_entity.id
_entity.type
_entity.pdbx_description
1 polymer ?
#
loop_
_entity_poly.entity_id
_entity_poly.type
_entity_poly.pdbx_seq_one_letter_code
_entity_poly.pdbx_strand_id
1 'polypeptide(L)'
;MEYMRTLGERRMMRTSEILEDQEKVARAQRVVESKEWSKLADVPEYYWDKFMPDVTRFEGVDAYLHKTKLNGTQVEEALYFHPIKFEKINEDETIDTIWLSLNHGIFDMANVGGCDPKTDCRKSIYKIEKGNLVYEHTFTMEGGQKMFVKRVYYIPADKFI
;
A
#
# COMPACT_ATOMS: atom_id res chain seq x y z
N MET A 1 -22.43 12.25 -4.02
CA MET A 1 -22.97 10.86 -4.04
C MET A 1 -22.47 10.08 -5.24
N GLU A 2 -22.48 10.66 -6.44
CA GLU A 2 -21.98 10.02 -7.67
C GLU A 2 -20.50 9.60 -7.58
N TYR A 3 -19.61 10.46 -7.08
CA TYR A 3 -18.19 10.12 -6.88
C TYR A 3 -17.96 8.87 -5.99
N MET A 4 -18.68 8.72 -4.88
CA MET A 4 -18.55 7.53 -4.01
C MET A 4 -19.06 6.25 -4.69
N ARG A 5 -20.14 6.36 -5.47
CA ARG A 5 -20.65 5.22 -6.26
C ARG A 5 -19.61 4.78 -7.30
N THR A 6 -18.97 5.74 -7.97
CA THR A 6 -17.89 5.44 -8.93
C THR A 6 -16.65 4.84 -8.27
N LEU A 7 -16.28 5.24 -7.04
CA LEU A 7 -15.15 4.64 -6.31
C LEU A 7 -15.44 3.19 -5.89
N GLY A 8 -16.64 2.92 -5.39
CA GLY A 8 -17.06 1.55 -5.07
C GLY A 8 -17.07 0.64 -6.29
N GLU A 9 -17.63 1.11 -7.40
CA GLU A 9 -17.63 0.39 -8.69
C GLU A 9 -16.20 0.15 -9.21
N ARG A 10 -15.31 1.16 -9.16
CA ARG A 10 -13.89 1.01 -9.53
C ARG A 10 -13.16 0.02 -8.64
N ARG A 11 -13.44 -0.01 -7.34
CA ARG A 11 -12.81 -0.96 -6.40
C ARG A 11 -13.25 -2.39 -6.72
N MET A 12 -14.55 -2.59 -7.00
CA MET A 12 -15.07 -3.89 -7.41
C MET A 12 -14.44 -4.34 -8.73
N MET A 13 -14.40 -3.48 -9.75
CA MET A 13 -13.77 -3.81 -11.03
C MET A 13 -12.30 -4.21 -10.86
N ARG A 14 -11.50 -3.43 -10.13
CA ARG A 14 -10.09 -3.75 -9.89
C ARG A 14 -9.90 -5.06 -9.12
N THR A 15 -10.78 -5.32 -8.16
CA THR A 15 -10.76 -6.59 -7.41
C THR A 15 -11.09 -7.75 -8.34
N SER A 16 -12.11 -7.61 -9.19
CA SER A 16 -12.47 -8.60 -10.21
C SER A 16 -11.34 -8.82 -11.20
N GLU A 17 -10.70 -7.78 -11.73
CA GLU A 17 -9.57 -7.88 -12.64
C GLU A 17 -8.42 -8.71 -12.03
N ILE A 18 -8.07 -8.46 -10.76
CA ILE A 18 -7.03 -9.22 -10.05
C ILE A 18 -7.46 -10.69 -9.84
N LEU A 19 -8.73 -10.93 -9.54
CA LEU A 19 -9.29 -12.27 -9.32
C LEU A 19 -9.49 -13.06 -10.61
N GLU A 20 -9.84 -12.41 -11.72
CA GLU A 20 -9.98 -13.04 -13.03
C GLU A 20 -8.60 -13.36 -13.62
N ASP A 21 -7.58 -12.58 -13.24
CA ASP A 21 -6.22 -12.68 -13.75
C ASP A 21 -5.23 -13.31 -12.75
N GLN A 22 -5.71 -14.29 -11.96
CA GLN A 22 -4.85 -14.99 -10.99
C GLN A 22 -3.63 -15.62 -11.65
N GLU A 23 -3.74 -16.04 -12.91
CA GLU A 23 -2.61 -16.60 -13.66
C GLU A 23 -1.51 -15.55 -13.88
N LYS A 24 -1.84 -14.31 -14.24
CA LYS A 24 -0.83 -13.25 -14.34
C LYS A 24 -0.28 -12.86 -12.98
N VAL A 25 -1.09 -12.83 -11.93
CA VAL A 25 -0.59 -12.59 -10.56
C VAL A 25 0.39 -13.70 -10.14
N ALA A 26 0.04 -14.96 -10.36
CA ALA A 26 0.91 -16.10 -10.06
C ALA A 26 2.17 -16.14 -10.94
N ARG A 27 2.08 -15.69 -12.20
CA ARG A 27 3.23 -15.53 -13.08
C ARG A 27 4.15 -14.43 -12.61
N ALA A 28 3.60 -13.27 -12.24
CA ALA A 28 4.34 -12.16 -11.64
C ALA A 28 5.07 -12.63 -10.38
N GLN A 29 4.37 -13.32 -9.48
CA GLN A 29 4.95 -13.85 -8.25
C GLN A 29 6.14 -14.79 -8.52
N ARG A 30 6.01 -15.70 -9.49
CA ARG A 30 7.12 -16.58 -9.91
C ARG A 30 8.31 -15.81 -10.46
N VAL A 31 8.07 -14.77 -11.27
CA VAL A 31 9.15 -13.92 -11.79
C VAL A 31 9.84 -13.22 -10.63
N VAL A 32 9.10 -12.63 -9.71
CA VAL A 32 9.62 -11.91 -8.54
C VAL A 32 10.42 -12.81 -7.62
N GLU A 33 9.91 -14.00 -7.30
CA GLU A 33 10.60 -14.98 -6.45
C GLU A 33 11.94 -15.41 -7.02
N SER A 34 12.11 -15.36 -8.35
CA SER A 34 13.39 -15.61 -9.00
C SER A 34 14.41 -14.47 -8.90
N LYS A 35 14.00 -13.26 -8.47
CA LYS A 35 14.87 -12.07 -8.43
C LYS A 35 15.57 -11.85 -7.08
N GLU A 36 15.31 -12.70 -6.08
CA GLU A 36 15.94 -12.68 -4.73
C GLU A 36 15.88 -11.33 -3.98
N TRP A 37 14.88 -10.49 -4.26
CA TRP A 37 14.72 -9.20 -3.57
C TRP A 37 14.27 -9.38 -2.12
N SER A 38 15.01 -8.78 -1.18
CA SER A 38 14.78 -8.86 0.27
C SER A 38 14.67 -7.50 0.97
N LYS A 39 15.18 -6.43 0.35
CA LYS A 39 15.07 -5.03 0.79
C LYS A 39 14.84 -4.11 -0.41
N LEU A 40 14.44 -2.86 -0.15
CA LEU A 40 14.17 -1.86 -1.22
C LEU A 40 15.37 -1.68 -2.16
N ALA A 41 16.60 -1.69 -1.62
CA ALA A 41 17.83 -1.56 -2.39
C ALA A 41 18.15 -2.72 -3.33
N ASP A 42 17.53 -3.89 -3.13
CA ASP A 42 17.72 -5.02 -4.06
C ASP A 42 16.89 -4.84 -5.33
N VAL A 43 15.85 -4.00 -5.28
CA VAL A 43 14.94 -3.75 -6.39
C VAL A 43 15.63 -2.80 -7.38
N PRO A 44 15.83 -3.19 -8.65
CA PRO A 44 16.39 -2.29 -9.65
C PRO A 44 15.53 -1.04 -9.87
N GLU A 45 16.16 0.12 -10.12
CA GLU A 45 15.48 1.40 -10.33
C GLU A 45 14.36 1.34 -11.38
N TYR A 46 14.55 0.53 -12.41
CA TYR A 46 13.56 0.26 -13.46
C TYR A 46 12.20 -0.28 -12.94
N TYR A 47 12.17 -0.82 -11.72
CA TYR A 47 10.98 -1.37 -11.07
C TYR A 47 10.35 -0.45 -10.01
N TRP A 48 11.00 0.66 -9.68
CA TRP A 48 10.65 1.49 -8.54
C TRP A 48 9.27 2.16 -8.63
N ASP A 49 8.68 2.30 -9.81
CA ASP A 49 7.36 2.90 -10.01
C ASP A 49 6.27 1.93 -10.48
N LYS A 50 6.54 0.62 -10.38
CA LYS A 50 5.67 -0.43 -10.92
C LYS A 50 4.89 -1.21 -9.87
N PHE A 51 5.10 -0.91 -8.59
CA PHE A 51 4.42 -1.58 -7.49
C PHE A 51 2.98 -1.10 -7.39
N MET A 52 2.06 -1.95 -7.84
CA MET A 52 0.62 -1.75 -7.81
C MET A 52 0.01 -2.37 -6.55
N PRO A 53 -1.01 -1.74 -5.92
CA PRO A 53 -1.67 -2.35 -4.78
C PRO A 53 -2.44 -3.62 -5.18
N ASP A 54 -2.23 -4.68 -4.40
CA ASP A 54 -3.03 -5.91 -4.41
C ASP A 54 -4.10 -5.81 -3.32
N VAL A 55 -5.25 -5.28 -3.72
CA VAL A 55 -6.36 -4.99 -2.81
C VAL A 55 -6.98 -6.25 -2.21
N THR A 56 -6.75 -7.42 -2.81
CA THR A 56 -7.26 -8.72 -2.32
C THR A 56 -6.50 -9.20 -1.07
N ARG A 57 -5.30 -8.66 -0.83
CA ARG A 57 -4.41 -9.00 0.29
C ARG A 57 -4.34 -7.91 1.36
N PHE A 58 -5.22 -6.91 1.27
CA PHE A 58 -5.30 -5.85 2.28
C PHE A 58 -6.01 -6.35 3.54
N GLU A 59 -5.55 -5.88 4.70
CA GLU A 59 -6.20 -6.16 5.99
C GLU A 59 -6.40 -4.85 6.75
N GLY A 60 -7.56 -4.66 7.39
CA GLY A 60 -7.84 -3.51 8.24
C GLY A 60 -8.02 -2.14 7.55
N VAL A 61 -7.84 -2.05 6.23
CA VAL A 61 -7.99 -0.80 5.46
C VAL A 61 -9.40 -0.22 5.55
N ASP A 62 -10.43 -1.05 5.39
CA ASP A 62 -11.83 -0.59 5.49
C ASP A 62 -12.20 -0.11 6.89
N ALA A 63 -11.71 -0.83 7.91
CA ALA A 63 -11.89 -0.40 9.29
C ALA A 63 -11.22 0.95 9.52
N TYR A 64 -10.01 1.16 8.97
CA TYR A 64 -9.28 2.42 9.10
C TYR A 64 -10.06 3.57 8.44
N LEU A 65 -10.50 3.37 7.19
CA LEU A 65 -11.27 4.37 6.45
C LEU A 65 -12.56 4.75 7.18
N HIS A 66 -13.30 3.76 7.69
CA HIS A 66 -14.52 4.01 8.45
C HIS A 66 -14.22 4.78 9.75
N LYS A 67 -13.18 4.36 10.50
CA LYS A 67 -12.84 4.97 11.79
C LYS A 67 -12.31 6.40 11.67
N THR A 68 -11.59 6.69 10.58
CA THR A 68 -11.05 8.02 10.25
C THR A 68 -12.02 8.88 9.45
N LYS A 69 -13.16 8.33 9.00
CA LYS A 69 -14.14 8.99 8.11
C LYS A 69 -13.53 9.44 6.79
N LEU A 70 -12.58 8.66 6.27
CA LEU A 70 -11.87 8.93 5.01
C LEU A 70 -12.43 8.12 3.83
N ASN A 71 -13.51 7.38 4.03
CA ASN A 71 -14.27 6.78 2.93
C ASN A 71 -14.83 7.88 1.99
N GLY A 72 -14.78 7.63 0.68
CA GLY A 72 -15.18 8.56 -0.37
C GLY A 72 -14.20 9.71 -0.62
N THR A 73 -12.97 9.63 -0.11
CA THR A 73 -11.96 10.69 -0.24
C THR A 73 -10.80 10.28 -1.15
N GLN A 74 -9.95 11.25 -1.50
CA GLN A 74 -8.69 10.98 -2.20
C GLN A 74 -7.76 10.04 -1.43
N VAL A 75 -7.94 9.90 -0.11
CA VAL A 75 -7.19 8.95 0.70
C VAL A 75 -7.60 7.52 0.40
N GLU A 76 -8.91 7.25 0.31
CA GLU A 76 -9.41 5.95 -0.14
C GLU A 76 -8.91 5.65 -1.56
N GLU A 77 -8.97 6.65 -2.45
CA GLU A 77 -8.50 6.48 -3.83
C GLU A 77 -7.01 6.13 -3.88
N ALA A 78 -6.16 6.86 -3.14
CA ALA A 78 -4.73 6.58 -3.06
C ALA A 78 -4.42 5.21 -2.41
N LEU A 79 -5.23 4.77 -1.45
CA LEU A 79 -5.07 3.47 -0.80
C LEU A 79 -5.33 2.31 -1.75
N TYR A 80 -6.41 2.38 -2.54
CA TYR A 80 -6.85 1.27 -3.37
C TYR A 80 -6.28 1.28 -4.78
N PHE A 81 -5.93 2.44 -5.33
CA PHE A 81 -5.65 2.54 -6.77
C PHE A 81 -4.22 2.94 -7.12
N HIS A 82 -3.56 3.73 -6.28
CA HIS A 82 -2.31 4.36 -6.68
C HIS A 82 -1.10 3.45 -6.46
N PRO A 83 -0.16 3.40 -7.43
CA PRO A 83 1.11 2.74 -7.23
C PRO A 83 1.91 3.45 -6.14
N ILE A 84 2.82 2.69 -5.54
CA ILE A 84 3.85 3.25 -4.68
C ILE A 84 5.13 3.41 -5.49
N LYS A 85 5.84 4.51 -5.25
CA LYS A 85 7.13 4.78 -5.90
C LYS A 85 8.26 4.73 -4.90
N PHE A 86 9.44 4.33 -5.36
CA PHE A 86 10.66 4.45 -4.57
C PHE A 86 11.47 5.65 -5.02
N GLU A 87 12.15 6.31 -4.09
CA GLU A 87 13.03 7.45 -4.37
C GLU A 87 14.31 7.36 -3.54
N LYS A 88 15.42 7.91 -4.06
CA LYS A 88 16.64 8.12 -3.28
C LYS A 88 16.46 9.40 -2.48
N ILE A 89 16.55 9.32 -1.16
CA ILE A 89 16.33 10.48 -0.28
C ILE A 89 17.61 11.22 0.12
N ASN A 90 18.78 10.56 0.07
CA ASN A 90 20.07 11.13 0.47
C ASN A 90 21.22 10.68 -0.44
N GLU A 91 22.38 11.35 -0.35
CA GLU A 91 23.63 10.99 -1.04
C GLU A 91 24.10 9.57 -0.72
N ASP A 92 23.75 9.05 0.47
CA ASP A 92 24.03 7.67 0.91
C ASP A 92 23.15 6.60 0.23
N GLU A 93 22.44 6.97 -0.85
CA GLU A 93 21.54 6.11 -1.63
C GLU A 93 20.46 5.39 -0.81
N THR A 94 20.08 5.95 0.34
CA THR A 94 18.95 5.42 1.11
C THR A 94 17.69 5.55 0.26
N ILE A 95 16.99 4.43 0.08
CA ILE A 95 15.77 4.35 -0.71
C ILE A 95 14.57 4.43 0.24
N ASP A 96 13.68 5.37 -0.02
CA ASP A 96 12.40 5.50 0.66
C ASP A 96 11.25 5.28 -0.33
N THR A 97 10.03 5.26 0.21
CA THR A 97 8.80 5.06 -0.54
C THR A 97 7.87 6.24 -0.42
N ILE A 98 7.30 6.66 -1.55
CA ILE A 98 6.41 7.81 -1.64
C ILE A 98 5.05 7.45 -2.20
N TRP A 99 4.04 8.13 -1.65
CA TRP A 99 2.69 8.21 -2.22
C TRP A 99 2.56 9.53 -2.97
N LEU A 100 2.80 9.49 -4.28
CA LEU A 100 2.81 10.67 -5.15
C LEU A 100 1.58 11.58 -5.02
N SER A 101 0.41 11.00 -4.74
CA SER A 101 -0.83 11.75 -4.71
C SER A 101 -1.04 12.58 -3.44
N LEU A 102 -0.22 12.41 -2.39
CA LEU A 102 -0.52 12.95 -1.06
C LEU A 102 0.67 13.58 -0.31
N ASN A 103 1.77 13.95 -1.00
CA ASN A 103 2.86 14.78 -0.44
C ASN A 103 3.38 14.33 0.94
N HIS A 104 3.49 13.02 1.20
CA HIS A 104 3.99 12.35 2.42
C HIS A 104 2.91 11.91 3.43
N GLY A 105 2.69 10.58 3.44
CA GLY A 105 2.06 9.86 4.55
C GLY A 105 0.53 9.80 4.55
N ILE A 106 -0.06 8.81 3.84
CA ILE A 106 -1.52 8.54 3.91
C ILE A 106 -2.04 8.43 5.35
N PHE A 107 -1.21 7.86 6.21
CA PHE A 107 -1.55 7.56 7.59
C PHE A 107 -1.22 8.70 8.56
N ASP A 108 -0.73 9.86 8.10
CA ASP A 108 -0.44 11.04 8.93
C ASP A 108 -1.60 12.05 8.97
N MET A 109 -2.63 11.81 8.15
CA MET A 109 -3.69 12.79 7.89
C MET A 109 -4.83 12.79 8.90
N ALA A 110 -5.01 11.72 9.68
CA ALA A 110 -6.14 11.60 10.58
C ALA A 110 -5.80 10.80 11.85
N ASN A 111 -6.39 11.23 12.97
CA ASN A 111 -6.27 10.51 14.23
C ASN A 111 -7.08 9.21 14.19
N VAL A 112 -6.54 8.15 14.79
CA VAL A 112 -7.18 6.84 14.86
C VAL A 112 -7.52 6.54 16.31
N GLY A 113 -8.77 6.81 16.73
CA GLY A 113 -9.20 6.51 18.11
C GLY A 113 -8.35 7.18 19.19
N GLY A 114 -8.07 8.47 19.04
CA GLY A 114 -7.22 9.25 19.95
C GLY A 114 -5.72 9.12 19.69
N CYS A 115 -5.29 8.18 18.83
CA CYS A 115 -3.90 8.12 18.37
C CYS A 115 -3.64 9.23 17.33
N ASP A 116 -2.81 10.21 17.68
CA ASP A 116 -2.19 11.13 16.72
C ASP A 116 -1.05 10.38 15.98
N PRO A 117 -1.19 10.11 14.68
CA PRO A 117 -0.24 9.29 13.93
C PRO A 117 1.18 9.86 13.85
N LYS A 118 1.37 11.14 14.19
CA LYS A 118 2.70 11.78 14.24
C LYS A 118 3.44 11.49 15.55
N THR A 119 2.81 10.76 16.46
CA THR A 119 3.38 10.35 17.75
C THR A 119 3.68 8.84 17.78
N ASP A 120 4.30 8.37 18.85
CA ASP A 120 4.71 6.97 19.05
C ASP A 120 3.52 5.97 19.11
N CYS A 121 2.29 6.46 19.15
CA CYS A 121 1.11 5.59 19.11
C CYS A 121 0.97 4.87 17.77
N ARG A 122 1.55 5.40 16.68
CA ARG A 122 1.64 4.74 15.38
C ARG A 122 3.02 4.11 15.20
N LYS A 123 3.03 2.82 14.87
CA LYS A 123 4.22 2.13 14.37
C LYS A 123 3.99 1.73 12.92
N SER A 124 4.95 2.08 12.06
CA SER A 124 4.95 1.73 10.65
C SER A 124 6.15 0.85 10.37
N ILE A 125 5.92 -0.31 9.77
CA ILE A 125 6.99 -1.17 9.27
C ILE A 125 6.70 -1.49 7.81
N TYR A 126 7.75 -1.61 7.02
CA TYR A 126 7.66 -2.14 5.67
C TYR A 126 8.73 -3.22 5.48
N LYS A 127 8.46 -4.15 4.57
CA LYS A 127 9.40 -5.20 4.18
C LYS A 127 9.16 -5.64 2.75
N ILE A 128 10.21 -6.14 2.12
CA ILE A 128 10.06 -6.92 0.89
C ILE A 128 9.88 -8.39 1.29
N GLU A 129 8.73 -8.96 0.96
CA GLU A 129 8.40 -10.36 1.24
C GLU A 129 8.07 -11.09 -0.06
N LYS A 130 8.95 -12.02 -0.46
CA LYS A 130 8.87 -12.72 -1.75
C LYS A 130 8.71 -11.72 -2.91
N GLY A 131 9.54 -10.67 -2.84
CA GLY A 131 9.58 -9.49 -3.71
C GLY A 131 8.29 -8.66 -3.84
N ASN A 132 7.28 -8.91 -3.00
CA ASN A 132 6.19 -7.97 -2.79
C ASN A 132 6.60 -6.94 -1.73
N LEU A 133 6.14 -5.70 -1.87
CA LEU A 133 6.29 -4.71 -0.81
C LEU A 133 5.08 -4.78 0.12
N VAL A 134 5.34 -5.04 1.40
CA VAL A 134 4.33 -5.16 2.45
C VAL A 134 4.49 -4.01 3.44
N TYR A 135 3.41 -3.27 3.68
CA TYR A 135 3.31 -2.28 4.75
C TYR A 135 2.42 -2.80 5.85
N GLU A 136 2.83 -2.59 7.10
CA GLU A 136 2.03 -2.83 8.28
C GLU A 136 2.08 -1.59 9.17
N HIS A 137 0.91 -1.01 9.40
CA HIS A 137 0.72 0.10 10.33
C HIS A 137 -0.05 -0.41 11.54
N THR A 138 0.48 -0.14 12.72
CA THR A 138 -0.18 -0.42 14.00
C THR A 138 -0.50 0.90 14.69
N PHE A 139 -1.75 1.12 15.06
CA PHE A 139 -2.21 2.26 15.84
C PHE A 139 -2.61 1.79 17.23
N THR A 140 -1.98 2.33 18.25
CA THR A 140 -2.34 2.10 19.66
C THR A 140 -3.27 3.21 20.10
N MET A 141 -4.55 2.88 20.23
CA MET A 141 -5.64 3.81 20.53
C MET A 141 -5.76 4.05 22.04
N GLU A 142 -6.58 5.03 22.42
CA GLU A 142 -6.96 5.23 23.83
C GLU A 142 -7.50 3.93 24.45
N GLY A 143 -7.12 3.68 25.71
CA GLY A 143 -7.42 2.41 26.38
C GLY A 143 -6.55 1.22 25.95
N GLY A 144 -5.54 1.45 25.10
CA GLY A 144 -4.54 0.43 24.72
C GLY A 144 -5.00 -0.52 23.61
N GLN A 145 -6.20 -0.33 23.05
CA GLN A 145 -6.69 -1.13 21.94
C GLN A 145 -5.83 -0.88 20.69
N LYS A 146 -5.43 -1.95 19.99
CA LYS A 146 -4.64 -1.86 18.77
C LYS A 146 -5.49 -2.02 17.52
N MET A 147 -5.17 -1.24 16.51
CA MET A 147 -5.68 -1.38 15.15
C MET A 147 -4.52 -1.64 14.20
N PHE A 148 -4.70 -2.57 13.28
CA PHE A 148 -3.70 -2.92 12.28
C PHE A 148 -4.22 -2.58 10.88
N VAL A 149 -3.34 -2.08 10.04
CA VAL A 149 -3.60 -1.85 8.61
C VAL A 149 -2.45 -2.45 7.83
N LYS A 150 -2.74 -3.46 7.01
CA LYS A 150 -1.76 -4.13 6.16
C LYS A 150 -2.08 -3.87 4.69
N ARG A 151 -1.06 -3.49 3.93
CA ARG A 151 -1.14 -3.27 2.49
C ARG A 151 -0.03 -4.04 1.80
N VAL A 152 -0.36 -4.54 0.61
CA VAL A 152 0.54 -5.30 -0.23
C VAL A 152 0.62 -4.66 -1.60
N TYR A 153 1.83 -4.56 -2.13
CA TYR A 153 2.08 -4.17 -3.50
C TYR A 153 2.89 -5.22 -4.24
N TYR A 154 2.55 -5.42 -5.50
CA TYR A 154 3.21 -6.34 -6.42
C TYR A 154 3.54 -5.61 -7.73
N ILE A 155 4.46 -6.16 -8.51
CA ILE A 155 4.68 -5.70 -9.88
C ILE A 155 3.90 -6.64 -10.81
N PRO A 156 3.01 -6.14 -11.68
CA PRO A 156 2.29 -6.98 -12.65
C PRO A 156 3.21 -7.70 -13.65
N ALA A 157 2.79 -8.87 -14.13
CA ALA A 157 3.63 -9.74 -14.98
C ALA A 157 4.08 -9.07 -16.29
N ASP A 158 3.21 -8.24 -16.88
CA ASP A 158 3.45 -7.47 -18.10
C ASP A 158 4.45 -6.31 -17.91
N LYS A 159 4.85 -6.04 -16.67
CA LYS A 159 5.80 -4.97 -16.32
C LYS A 159 7.23 -5.45 -16.10
N PHE A 160 7.46 -6.77 -16.16
CA PHE A 160 8.78 -7.39 -16.14
C PHE A 160 9.43 -7.40 -17.53
N ILE A 161 10.74 -7.12 -17.56
CA ILE A 161 11.62 -7.38 -18.70
C ILE A 161 12.33 -8.71 -18.49
#